data_AF-A0A256YYX4-F1
#
_entry.id   AF-A0A256YYX4-F1
#
_cell.length_a   1.000
_cell.length_b   1.000
_cell.length_c   1.000
_cell.angle_alpha   90.00
_cell.angle_beta   90.00
_cell.angle_gamma   90.00
#
_symmetry.space_group_name_H-M   'P 1'
#
loop_
_entity.id
_entity.type
_entity.pdbx_description
1 polymer ?
#
loop_
_entity_poly.entity_id
_entity_poly.type
_entity_poly.pdbx_seq_one_letter_code
_entity_poly.pdbx_strand_id
1 'polypeptide(L)'
;MVIDVRITHEEININEVVKEMIKNSSSEGSLVMFLGYVKEFVDGHRVNKLIYEAYEPYSTQILKRIVSEVMDDDITDIRVYHRVGALNPHEPVIYIFVIAKSRSKAFEKCKELLERIKREVPIFKLEVRDDGEYWIVGDGLRIKRDSL
;
A
#
# COMPACT_ATOMS: atom_id res chain seq x y z
N MET A 1 4.68 2.62 20.97
CA MET A 1 4.18 1.92 19.76
C MET A 1 3.19 2.84 19.07
N VAL A 2 3.40 3.12 17.78
CA VAL A 2 2.58 4.05 16.99
C VAL A 2 1.99 3.28 15.80
N ILE A 3 0.70 3.51 15.51
CA ILE A 3 0.00 2.98 14.34
C ILE A 3 -0.70 4.14 13.65
N ASP A 4 -0.42 4.33 12.37
CA ASP A 4 -1.11 5.30 11.51
C ASP A 4 -1.52 4.64 10.20
N VAL A 5 -2.81 4.61 9.90
CA VAL A 5 -3.32 4.03 8.67
C VAL A 5 -4.29 4.96 7.97
N ARG A 6 -4.14 5.10 6.65
CA ARG A 6 -4.91 6.06 5.86
C ARG A 6 -5.27 5.47 4.50
N ILE A 7 -6.53 5.61 4.13
CA ILE A 7 -6.96 5.59 2.73
C ILE A 7 -7.16 7.06 2.36
N THR A 8 -6.60 7.48 1.22
CA THR A 8 -6.52 8.91 0.88
C THR A 8 -6.53 9.12 -0.63
N HIS A 9 -6.95 10.29 -1.08
CA HIS A 9 -6.75 10.74 -2.46
C HIS A 9 -5.43 11.51 -2.64
N GLU A 10 -4.90 12.04 -1.54
CA GLU A 10 -3.74 12.93 -1.53
C GLU A 10 -2.41 12.18 -1.67
N GLU A 11 -1.41 12.85 -2.24
CA GLU A 11 -0.04 12.37 -2.24
C GLU A 11 0.56 12.35 -0.83
N ILE A 12 1.47 11.39 -0.59
CA ILE A 12 2.19 11.28 0.68
C ILE A 12 3.60 11.85 0.52
N ASN A 13 3.94 12.85 1.33
CA ASN A 13 5.31 13.32 1.46
C ASN A 13 6.14 12.32 2.28
N ILE A 14 6.83 11.42 1.58
CA ILE A 14 7.65 10.37 2.18
C ILE A 14 8.68 10.95 3.16
N ASN A 15 9.33 12.06 2.80
CA ASN A 15 10.39 12.64 3.63
C ASN A 15 9.85 13.15 4.97
N GLU A 16 8.65 13.74 4.98
CA GLU A 16 8.00 14.19 6.22
C GLU A 16 7.64 13.01 7.12
N VAL A 17 7.01 11.98 6.54
CA VAL A 17 6.66 10.75 7.29
C VAL A 17 7.90 10.10 7.89
N VAL A 18 8.95 9.91 7.09
CA VAL A 18 10.21 9.30 7.54
C VAL A 18 10.85 10.11 8.67
N LYS A 19 10.94 11.44 8.53
CA LYS A 19 11.50 12.31 9.57
C LYS A 19 10.69 12.24 10.87
N GLU A 20 9.37 12.24 10.77
CA GLU A 20 8.47 12.16 11.92
C GLU A 20 8.62 10.81 12.64
N MET A 21 8.62 9.70 11.89
CA MET A 21 8.80 8.36 12.43
C MET A 21 10.15 8.19 13.15
N ILE A 22 11.25 8.63 12.52
CA ILE A 22 12.60 8.53 13.12
C ILE A 22 12.70 9.39 14.38
N LYS A 23 12.12 10.59 14.38
CA LYS A 23 12.11 11.47 15.56
C LYS A 23 11.38 10.85 16.75
N ASN A 24 10.33 10.09 16.49
CA ASN A 24 9.49 9.46 17.51
C ASN A 24 9.97 8.06 17.91
N SER A 25 10.80 7.40 17.09
CA SER A 25 11.48 6.17 17.48
C SER A 25 12.57 6.49 18.50
N SER A 26 12.53 5.84 19.67
CA SER A 26 13.68 5.79 20.58
C SER A 26 14.93 5.39 19.81
N SER A 27 16.12 5.80 20.27
CA SER A 27 17.45 5.75 19.62
C SER A 27 17.96 4.39 19.08
N GLU A 28 17.11 3.38 19.03
CA GLU A 28 17.37 2.01 18.62
C GLU A 28 16.33 1.60 17.57
N GLY A 29 16.75 1.35 16.33
CA GLY A 29 15.88 0.73 15.32
C GLY A 29 16.32 0.92 13.87
N SER A 30 15.63 0.21 12.98
CA SER A 30 15.76 0.32 11.53
C SER A 30 14.39 0.57 10.92
N LEU A 31 14.31 1.50 9.96
CA LEU A 31 13.13 1.73 9.14
C LEU A 31 13.22 0.93 7.83
N VAL A 32 12.20 0.12 7.54
CA VAL A 32 11.98 -0.47 6.21
C VAL A 32 10.75 0.17 5.60
N MET A 33 10.86 0.55 4.33
CA MET A 33 9.76 1.10 3.55
C MET A 33 9.53 0.25 2.30
N PHE A 34 8.26 -0.03 2.01
CA PHE A 34 7.81 -0.50 0.70
C PHE A 34 6.95 0.57 0.02
N LEU A 35 7.19 0.77 -1.28
CA LEU A 35 6.44 1.68 -2.14
C LEU A 35 5.97 0.94 -3.38
N GLY A 36 4.65 0.77 -3.52
CA GLY A 36 4.04 0.29 -4.76
C GLY A 36 3.61 1.47 -5.63
N TYR A 37 3.81 1.38 -6.93
CA TYR A 37 3.48 2.44 -7.89
C TYR A 37 2.86 1.89 -9.18
N VAL A 38 2.19 2.75 -9.93
CA VAL A 38 1.58 2.41 -11.21
C VAL A 38 2.68 2.16 -12.26
N LYS A 39 2.66 0.98 -12.89
CA LYS A 39 3.59 0.66 -13.96
C LYS A 39 3.18 1.35 -15.26
N GLU A 40 4.15 1.76 -16.06
CA GLU A 40 3.90 2.36 -17.38
C GLU A 40 3.49 1.32 -18.44
N PHE A 41 4.02 0.09 -18.35
CA PHE A 41 3.74 -0.99 -19.27
C PHE A 41 3.40 -2.28 -18.53
N VAL A 42 2.46 -3.03 -19.09
CA VAL A 42 1.98 -4.31 -18.56
C VAL A 42 1.62 -5.19 -19.75
N ASP A 43 2.16 -6.41 -19.81
CA ASP A 43 1.87 -7.40 -20.86
C ASP A 43 2.02 -6.84 -22.30
N GLY A 44 2.96 -5.91 -22.51
CA GLY A 44 3.21 -5.26 -23.80
C GLY A 44 2.31 -4.06 -24.12
N HIS A 45 1.35 -3.74 -23.26
CA HIS A 45 0.39 -2.65 -23.42
C HIS A 45 0.74 -1.45 -22.54
N ARG A 46 0.55 -0.24 -23.07
CA ARG A 46 0.76 1.00 -22.31
C ARG A 46 -0.39 1.20 -21.33
N VAL A 47 -0.06 1.42 -20.06
CA VAL A 47 -1.02 1.80 -19.02
C VAL A 47 -1.23 3.31 -19.09
N ASN A 48 -2.47 3.73 -19.30
CA ASN A 48 -2.86 5.14 -19.28
C ASN A 48 -3.08 5.61 -17.84
N LYS A 49 -3.76 4.80 -17.01
CA LYS A 49 -3.98 5.04 -15.57
C LYS A 49 -4.45 3.77 -14.87
N LEU A 50 -4.27 3.73 -13.55
CA LEU A 50 -4.98 2.82 -12.65
C LEU A 50 -6.01 3.60 -11.83
N ILE A 51 -7.23 3.10 -11.76
CA ILE A 51 -8.29 3.66 -10.92
C ILE A 51 -8.49 2.73 -9.73
N TYR A 52 -8.28 3.24 -8.53
CA TYR A 52 -8.47 2.51 -7.28
C TYR A 52 -9.74 2.96 -6.57
N GLU A 53 -10.59 2.02 -6.20
CA GLU A 53 -11.85 2.28 -5.49
C GLU A 53 -11.91 1.46 -4.20
N ALA A 54 -12.41 2.08 -3.14
CA ALA A 54 -12.56 1.44 -1.84
C ALA A 54 -13.79 2.00 -1.11
N TYR A 55 -14.48 1.15 -0.36
CA TYR A 55 -15.38 1.64 0.68
C TYR A 55 -14.56 2.00 1.91
N GLU A 56 -14.11 3.26 1.98
CA GLU A 56 -13.06 3.70 2.90
C GLU A 56 -13.27 3.34 4.37
N PRO A 57 -14.49 3.44 4.96
CA PRO A 57 -14.68 3.10 6.37
C PRO A 57 -14.35 1.63 6.66
N TYR A 58 -14.79 0.72 5.80
CA TYR A 58 -14.56 -0.71 5.97
C TYR A 58 -13.11 -1.07 5.62
N SER A 59 -12.57 -0.58 4.51
CA SER A 59 -11.19 -0.86 4.10
C SER A 59 -10.18 -0.34 5.14
N THR A 60 -10.45 0.83 5.74
CA THR A 60 -9.65 1.38 6.86
C THR A 60 -9.75 0.50 8.11
N GLN A 61 -10.93 -0.03 8.44
CA GLN A 61 -11.11 -0.95 9.56
C GLN A 61 -10.27 -2.23 9.38
N ILE A 62 -10.29 -2.81 8.17
CA ILE A 62 -9.50 -4.01 7.86
C ILE A 62 -8.00 -3.70 7.90
N LEU A 63 -7.55 -2.55 7.37
CA LEU A 63 -6.16 -2.11 7.49
C LEU A 63 -5.71 -1.99 8.96
N LYS A 64 -6.52 -1.35 9.82
CA LYS A 64 -6.22 -1.24 11.26
C LYS A 64 -6.10 -2.62 11.91
N ARG A 65 -7.02 -3.54 11.58
CA ARG A 65 -6.98 -4.92 12.09
C ARG A 65 -5.69 -5.63 11.68
N ILE A 66 -5.35 -5.61 10.39
CA ILE A 66 -4.12 -6.25 9.88
C ILE A 66 -2.89 -5.68 10.58
N VAL A 67 -2.76 -4.35 10.66
CA VAL A 67 -1.61 -3.74 11.32
C VAL A 67 -1.56 -4.14 12.80
N SER A 68 -2.69 -4.10 13.51
CA SER A 68 -2.75 -4.51 14.93
C SER A 68 -2.35 -5.96 15.15
N GLU A 69 -2.66 -6.87 14.22
CA GLU A 69 -2.30 -8.29 14.32
C GLU A 69 -0.83 -8.55 13.95
N VAL A 70 -0.23 -7.71 13.10
CA VAL A 70 1.17 -7.83 12.71
C VAL A 70 2.13 -7.26 13.75
N MET A 71 1.66 -6.30 14.56
CA MET A 71 2.41 -5.68 15.66
C MET A 71 2.89 -6.73 16.67
N ASP A 72 4.12 -6.54 17.15
CA ASP A 72 4.71 -7.29 18.26
C ASP A 72 5.73 -6.41 19.01
N ASP A 73 6.37 -6.96 20.04
CA ASP A 73 7.28 -6.24 20.94
C ASP A 73 8.56 -5.72 20.25
N ASP A 74 8.88 -6.19 19.04
CA ASP A 74 10.02 -5.72 18.26
C ASP A 74 9.67 -4.52 17.37
N ILE A 75 8.38 -4.19 17.21
CA ILE A 75 7.91 -3.10 16.35
C ILE A 75 7.60 -1.85 17.19
N THR A 76 8.08 -0.70 16.74
CA THR A 76 7.88 0.58 17.44
C THR A 76 6.93 1.52 16.72
N ASP A 77 6.90 1.49 15.39
CA ASP A 77 6.02 2.32 14.55
C ASP A 77 5.68 1.57 13.25
N ILE A 78 4.37 1.45 12.94
CA ILE A 78 3.89 1.01 11.62
C ILE A 78 3.00 2.10 11.05
N ARG A 79 3.29 2.46 9.79
CA ARG A 79 2.39 3.31 9.01
C ARG A 79 2.04 2.68 7.67
N VAL A 80 0.76 2.69 7.33
CA VAL A 80 0.26 2.14 6.06
C VAL A 80 -0.68 3.13 5.39
N TYR A 81 -0.31 3.58 4.20
CA TYR A 81 -1.13 4.49 3.42
C TYR A 81 -1.45 3.89 2.07
N HIS A 82 -2.69 4.03 1.62
CA HIS A 82 -3.12 3.62 0.30
C HIS A 82 -3.86 4.75 -0.39
N ARG A 83 -3.36 5.15 -1.56
CA ARG A 83 -4.02 6.13 -2.43
C ARG A 83 -5.16 5.49 -3.20
N VAL A 84 -6.27 6.20 -3.31
CA VAL A 84 -7.46 5.85 -4.10
C VAL A 84 -7.75 6.95 -5.12
N GLY A 85 -8.57 6.64 -6.13
CA GLY A 85 -8.79 7.49 -7.30
C GLY A 85 -7.94 7.10 -8.49
N ALA A 86 -7.89 8.00 -9.48
CA ALA A 86 -7.15 7.79 -10.73
C ALA A 86 -5.67 8.20 -10.57
N LEU A 87 -4.77 7.26 -10.85
CA LEU A 87 -3.31 7.41 -10.73
C LEU A 87 -2.65 7.10 -12.07
N ASN A 88 -1.75 7.98 -12.51
CA ASN A 88 -0.98 7.87 -13.73
C ASN A 88 0.24 6.96 -13.53
N PRO A 89 0.89 6.50 -14.62
CA PRO A 89 2.17 5.82 -14.55
C PRO A 89 3.19 6.56 -13.67
N HIS A 90 3.98 5.78 -12.93
CA HIS A 90 4.99 6.23 -11.97
C HIS A 90 4.45 6.90 -10.70
N GLU A 91 3.13 7.11 -10.59
CA GLU A 91 2.54 7.59 -9.34
C GLU A 91 2.56 6.49 -8.26
N PRO A 92 3.02 6.78 -7.03
CA PRO A 92 2.93 5.82 -5.96
C PRO A 92 1.50 5.66 -5.45
N VAL A 93 1.19 4.44 -5.01
CA VAL A 93 -0.15 4.00 -4.63
C VAL A 93 -0.19 3.54 -3.18
N ILE A 94 0.71 2.63 -2.80
CA ILE A 94 0.74 2.04 -1.47
C ILE A 94 2.09 2.29 -0.82
N TYR A 95 2.05 2.71 0.44
CA TYR A 95 3.20 3.03 1.27
C TYR A 95 3.09 2.19 2.54
N ILE A 96 4.13 1.43 2.85
CA ILE A 96 4.23 0.68 4.10
C ILE A 96 5.55 1.06 4.74
N PHE A 97 5.49 1.53 5.98
CA PHE A 97 6.64 1.90 6.80
C PHE A 97 6.63 1.07 8.07
N VAL A 98 7.78 0.49 8.40
CA VAL A 98 7.94 -0.33 9.61
C VAL A 98 9.25 0.04 10.28
N ILE A 99 9.18 0.57 11.51
CA ILE A 99 10.33 0.67 12.41
C ILE A 99 10.30 -0.51 13.36
N ALA A 100 11.41 -1.24 13.38
CA ALA A 100 11.63 -2.33 14.32
C ALA A 100 13.00 -2.21 15.00
N LYS A 101 13.16 -2.85 16.16
CA LYS A 101 14.43 -2.99 16.87
C LYS A 101 15.50 -3.71 16.03
N SER A 102 15.08 -4.64 15.18
CA SER A 102 15.95 -5.44 14.29
C SER A 102 15.55 -5.26 12.83
N ARG A 103 16.55 -5.07 11.95
CA ARG A 103 16.37 -5.01 10.48
C ARG A 103 15.66 -6.23 9.92
N SER A 104 15.97 -7.43 10.44
CA SER A 104 15.33 -8.66 9.96
C SER A 104 13.83 -8.61 10.18
N LYS A 105 13.42 -8.09 11.35
CA LYS A 105 12.02 -8.00 11.73
C LYS A 105 11.28 -6.92 10.93
N ALA A 106 11.92 -5.79 10.69
CA ALA A 106 11.35 -4.74 9.84
C ALA A 106 11.04 -5.25 8.41
N PHE A 107 11.96 -6.00 7.80
CA PHE A 107 11.73 -6.62 6.48
C PHE A 107 10.63 -7.67 6.50
N GLU A 108 10.66 -8.58 7.48
CA GLU A 108 9.65 -9.62 7.66
C GLU A 108 8.24 -9.02 7.75
N LYS A 109 8.07 -8.05 8.66
CA LYS A 109 6.76 -7.44 8.90
C LYS A 109 6.29 -6.54 7.75
N CYS A 110 7.19 -5.83 7.08
CA CYS A 110 6.83 -5.06 5.89
C CYS A 110 6.29 -5.98 4.78
N LYS A 111 6.94 -7.13 4.55
CA LYS A 111 6.46 -8.13 3.59
C LYS A 111 5.13 -8.74 4.03
N GLU A 112 5.00 -9.14 5.29
CA GLU A 112 3.75 -9.68 5.84
C GLU A 112 2.58 -8.71 5.64
N LEU A 113 2.76 -7.43 5.98
CA LEU A 113 1.76 -6.39 5.75
C LEU A 113 1.33 -6.31 4.30
N LEU A 114 2.29 -6.23 3.36
CA LEU A 114 1.99 -6.09 1.94
C LEU A 114 1.11 -7.23 1.42
N GLU A 115 1.48 -8.47 1.72
CA GLU A 115 0.75 -9.65 1.27
C GLU A 115 -0.64 -9.73 1.89
N ARG A 116 -0.75 -9.44 3.20
CA ARG A 116 -2.05 -9.40 3.89
C ARG A 116 -2.96 -8.30 3.34
N ILE A 117 -2.42 -7.10 3.10
CA ILE A 117 -3.18 -5.96 2.57
C ILE A 117 -3.76 -6.31 1.20
N LYS A 118 -2.94 -6.84 0.29
CA LYS A 118 -3.39 -7.24 -1.06
C LYS A 118 -4.48 -8.31 -1.05
N ARG A 119 -4.43 -9.21 -0.06
CA ARG A 119 -5.36 -10.34 0.05
C ARG A 119 -6.67 -9.98 0.75
N GLU A 120 -6.60 -9.18 1.81
CA GLU A 120 -7.69 -9.01 2.76
C GLU A 120 -8.41 -7.66 2.64
N VAL A 121 -7.75 -6.61 2.16
CA VAL A 121 -8.34 -5.27 2.12
C VAL A 121 -9.13 -5.09 0.82
N PRO A 122 -10.44 -4.76 0.88
CA PRO A 122 -11.26 -4.61 -0.31
C PRO A 122 -10.97 -3.28 -0.98
N ILE A 123 -9.94 -3.28 -1.82
CA ILE A 123 -9.59 -2.18 -2.74
C ILE A 123 -9.61 -2.75 -4.14
N PHE A 124 -10.52 -2.25 -4.96
CA PHE A 124 -10.69 -2.66 -6.34
C PHE A 124 -9.81 -1.78 -7.22
N LYS A 125 -9.24 -2.38 -8.27
CA LYS A 125 -8.37 -1.66 -9.21
C LYS A 125 -8.79 -1.95 -10.65
N LEU A 126 -9.01 -0.88 -11.39
CA LEU A 126 -9.31 -0.89 -12.82
C LEU A 126 -8.08 -0.37 -13.57
N GLU A 127 -7.53 -1.20 -14.45
CA GLU A 127 -6.40 -0.88 -15.33
C GLU A 127 -6.92 -0.36 -16.66
N VAL A 128 -6.63 0.91 -16.97
CA VAL A 128 -6.98 1.54 -18.24
C VAL A 128 -5.73 1.57 -19.10
N ARG A 129 -5.76 0.90 -20.25
CA ARG A 129 -4.64 0.74 -21.17
C ARG A 129 -5.00 1.18 -22.58
N ASP A 130 -4.03 1.09 -23.48
CA ASP A 130 -4.24 1.33 -24.93
C ASP A 130 -5.13 0.27 -25.61
N ASP A 131 -5.26 -0.93 -25.05
CA ASP A 131 -6.03 -2.05 -25.59
C ASP A 131 -7.38 -2.28 -24.90
N GLY A 132 -7.71 -1.48 -23.89
CA GLY A 132 -8.99 -1.52 -23.19
C GLY A 132 -8.90 -1.30 -21.68
N GLU A 133 -9.99 -1.62 -20.99
CA GLU A 133 -10.12 -1.50 -19.54
C GLU A 133 -10.29 -2.87 -18.89
N TYR A 134 -9.55 -3.13 -17.82
CA TYR A 134 -9.49 -4.42 -17.17
C TYR A 134 -9.63 -4.29 -15.66
N TRP A 135 -10.66 -4.93 -15.09
CA TRP A 135 -10.71 -5.17 -13.65
C TRP A 135 -9.60 -6.15 -13.29
N ILE A 136 -8.81 -5.81 -12.28
CA ILE A 136 -7.80 -6.71 -11.80
C ILE A 136 -8.27 -7.35 -10.50
N VAL A 137 -8.36 -8.67 -10.50
CA VAL A 137 -8.86 -9.47 -9.37
C VAL A 137 -7.74 -10.34 -8.81
N GLY A 138 -7.66 -10.44 -7.49
CA GLY A 138 -6.68 -11.28 -6.78
C GLY A 138 -5.23 -11.00 -7.20
N ASP A 139 -4.51 -12.07 -7.55
CA ASP A 139 -3.07 -12.06 -7.87
C ASP A 139 -2.72 -11.49 -9.25
N GLY A 140 -3.61 -10.69 -9.85
CA GLY A 140 -3.34 -10.00 -11.11
C GLY A 140 -4.15 -10.50 -12.30
N LEU A 141 -5.21 -11.28 -12.08
CA LEU A 141 -6.11 -11.70 -13.16
C LEU A 141 -6.81 -10.49 -13.76
N ARG A 142 -6.69 -10.30 -15.08
CA ARG A 142 -7.33 -9.25 -15.86
C ARG A 142 -8.66 -9.73 -16.43
N ILE A 143 -9.75 -9.06 -16.07
CA ILE A 143 -11.10 -9.30 -16.60
C ILE A 143 -11.52 -8.04 -17.36
N LYS A 144 -11.79 -8.15 -18.66
CA LYS A 144 -12.17 -7.00 -19.49
C LYS A 144 -13.49 -6.39 -19.00
N ARG A 145 -13.54 -5.06 -18.83
CA ARG A 145 -14.69 -4.37 -18.23
C ARG A 145 -16.00 -4.64 -18.96
N ASP A 146 -15.97 -4.67 -20.29
CA ASP A 146 -17.17 -4.81 -21.14
C ASP A 146 -17.56 -6.28 -21.42
N SER A 147 -17.04 -7.24 -20.64
CA SER A 147 -17.31 -8.67 -20.84
C SER A 147 -18.47 -9.23 -19.99
N LEU A 148 -19.39 -8.36 -19.54
CA LEU A 148 -20.63 -8.71 -18.85
C LEU A 148 -21.87 -8.37 -19.68
#